data_AF-A0A7J9IE42-F1
#
_entry.id   AF-A0A7J9IE42-F1
#
_cell.length_a   1.000
_cell.length_b   1.000
_cell.length_c   1.000
_cell.angle_alpha   90.00
_cell.angle_beta   90.00
_cell.angle_gamma   90.00
#
_symmetry.space_group_name_H-M   'P 1'
#
loop_
_entity.id
_entity.type
_entity.pdbx_description
1 polymer ?
#
loop_
_entity_poly.entity_id
_entity_poly.type
_entity_poly.pdbx_seq_one_letter_code
_entity_poly.pdbx_strand_id
1 'polypeptide(L)'
;MRQIEKTIQYLIGSGMDMKAENNPYLTFIYTSFQERATFISHKNTAKIAKEHENLELARLCGFIAADEKRHETAYTKIVEKLFEIDPDETVRAFADMMRKNITMPAQFMYDGQDENLFNHFSTVAQRLGVYTTKDYTDILEFLVDQWKVKELTGLSAGGRKAQEFVCQLPQRLRKLEGRAQLRAKEAPNVKFSWIYDRKLKL
;
A
#
# COMPACT_ATOMS: atom_id res chain seq x y z
N MET A 1 9.37 -21.92 12.42
CA MET A 1 8.56 -21.65 11.21
C MET A 1 7.07 -22.00 11.36
N ARG A 2 6.69 -23.03 12.13
CA ARG A 2 5.27 -23.46 12.32
C ARG A 2 4.21 -22.35 12.43
N GLN A 3 4.44 -21.30 13.22
CA GLN A 3 3.45 -20.22 13.37
C GLN A 3 3.28 -19.40 12.07
N ILE A 4 4.37 -19.16 11.33
CA ILE A 4 4.32 -18.48 10.03
C ILE A 4 3.57 -19.34 9.01
N GLU A 5 3.85 -20.64 8.96
CA GLU A 5 3.14 -21.59 8.07
C GLU A 5 1.63 -21.62 8.35
N LYS A 6 1.24 -21.65 9.63
CA LYS A 6 -0.15 -21.58 10.06
C LYS A 6 -0.81 -20.27 9.65
N THR A 7 -0.12 -19.14 9.80
CA THR A 7 -0.61 -17.83 9.33
C THR A 7 -0.82 -17.82 7.81
N ILE A 8 0.12 -18.37 7.03
CA ILE A 8 0.00 -18.46 5.58
C ILE A 8 -1.22 -19.32 5.19
N GLN A 9 -1.41 -20.45 5.86
CA GLN A 9 -2.56 -21.32 5.62
C GLN A 9 -3.89 -20.59 5.88
N TYR A 10 -4.01 -19.87 7.00
CA TYR A 10 -5.20 -19.05 7.27
C TYR A 10 -5.38 -17.95 6.23
N LEU A 11 -4.31 -17.24 5.86
CA LEU A 11 -4.40 -16.15 4.91
C LEU A 11 -4.88 -16.63 3.53
N ILE A 12 -4.34 -17.75 3.03
CA ILE A 12 -4.79 -18.36 1.77
C ILE A 12 -6.26 -18.78 1.88
N GLY A 13 -6.66 -19.42 2.98
CA GLY A 13 -8.04 -19.86 3.20
C GLY A 13 -9.04 -18.71 3.34
N SER A 14 -8.63 -17.59 3.95
CA SER A 14 -9.43 -16.37 4.07
C SER A 14 -9.55 -15.60 2.75
N GLY A 15 -8.55 -15.74 1.88
CA GLY A 15 -8.45 -14.97 0.65
C GLY A 15 -8.27 -13.46 0.92
N MET A 16 -8.71 -12.65 -0.03
CA MET A 16 -8.69 -11.19 0.08
C MET A 16 -9.87 -10.58 -0.68
N ASP A 17 -10.31 -9.40 -0.24
CA ASP A 17 -11.25 -8.57 -0.97
C ASP A 17 -10.59 -7.23 -1.34
N MET A 18 -10.19 -7.13 -2.61
CA MET A 18 -9.63 -5.90 -3.19
C MET A 18 -10.69 -4.88 -3.60
N LYS A 19 -11.98 -5.22 -3.54
CA LYS A 19 -13.12 -4.38 -3.97
C LYS A 19 -12.99 -3.86 -5.41
N ALA A 20 -12.35 -4.65 -6.26
CA ALA A 20 -12.09 -4.36 -7.66
C ALA A 20 -13.22 -4.80 -8.60
N GLU A 21 -14.25 -5.49 -8.10
CA GLU A 21 -15.52 -5.76 -8.82
C GLU A 21 -15.38 -6.42 -10.21
N ASN A 22 -14.33 -7.25 -10.41
CA ASN A 22 -13.96 -7.80 -11.72
C ASN A 22 -13.75 -6.72 -12.81
N ASN A 23 -13.50 -5.48 -12.39
CA ASN A 23 -13.30 -4.34 -13.26
C ASN A 23 -11.79 -4.13 -13.51
N PRO A 24 -11.32 -4.19 -14.76
CA PRO A 24 -9.91 -4.04 -15.09
C PRO A 24 -9.36 -2.64 -14.74
N TYR A 25 -10.18 -1.58 -14.81
CA TYR A 25 -9.75 -0.24 -14.41
C TYR A 25 -9.38 -0.22 -12.92
N LEU A 26 -10.30 -0.70 -12.07
CA LEU A 26 -10.08 -0.78 -10.62
C LEU A 26 -8.89 -1.69 -10.30
N THR A 27 -8.78 -2.83 -11.00
CA THR A 27 -7.70 -3.80 -10.80
C THR A 27 -6.33 -3.20 -11.11
N PHE A 28 -6.16 -2.56 -12.27
CA PHE A 28 -4.86 -2.02 -12.65
C PHE A 28 -4.46 -0.76 -11.88
N ILE A 29 -5.44 0.01 -11.39
CA ILE A 29 -5.17 1.09 -10.41
C ILE A 29 -4.68 0.48 -9.10
N TYR A 30 -5.36 -0.55 -8.60
CA TYR A 30 -4.98 -1.26 -7.38
C TYR A 30 -3.58 -1.86 -7.48
N THR A 31 -3.26 -2.59 -8.56
CA THR A 31 -1.93 -3.21 -8.71
C THR A 31 -0.84 -2.16 -8.91
N SER A 32 -1.08 -1.08 -9.67
CA SER A 32 -0.12 0.04 -9.78
C SER A 32 0.24 0.61 -8.41
N PHE A 33 -0.75 0.75 -7.51
CA PHE A 33 -0.52 1.23 -6.16
C PHE A 33 0.24 0.21 -5.31
N GLN A 34 -0.20 -1.05 -5.31
CA GLN A 34 0.37 -2.10 -4.48
C GLN A 34 1.81 -2.43 -4.85
N GLU A 35 2.15 -2.51 -6.14
CA GLU A 35 3.53 -2.78 -6.56
C GLU A 35 4.49 -1.67 -6.14
N ARG A 36 4.02 -0.42 -6.12
CA ARG A 36 4.83 0.68 -5.57
C ARG A 36 4.95 0.57 -4.05
N ALA A 37 3.91 0.13 -3.35
CA ALA A 37 3.95 -0.09 -1.90
C ALA A 37 4.92 -1.21 -1.51
N THR A 38 4.95 -2.32 -2.24
CA THR A 38 5.89 -3.42 -2.03
C THR A 38 7.31 -3.02 -2.41
N PHE A 39 7.51 -2.28 -3.50
CA PHE A 39 8.80 -1.67 -3.85
C PHE A 39 9.38 -0.83 -2.69
N ILE A 40 8.58 0.09 -2.14
CA ILE A 40 8.99 0.94 -1.00
C ILE A 40 9.32 0.07 0.23
N SER A 41 8.45 -0.87 0.57
CA SER A 41 8.60 -1.74 1.75
C SER A 41 9.88 -2.59 1.68
N HIS A 42 10.14 -3.22 0.53
CA HIS A 42 11.35 -4.02 0.30
C HIS A 42 12.60 -3.16 0.24
N LYS A 43 12.55 -1.99 -0.40
CA LYS A 43 13.67 -1.04 -0.43
C LYS A 43 14.04 -0.55 0.98
N ASN A 44 13.05 -0.22 1.80
CA ASN A 44 13.29 0.24 3.18
C ASN A 44 13.81 -0.89 4.07
N THR A 45 13.29 -2.12 3.90
CA THR A 45 13.81 -3.30 4.61
C THR A 45 15.24 -3.61 4.19
N ALA A 46 15.58 -3.47 2.91
CA ALA A 46 16.95 -3.62 2.42
C ALA A 46 17.91 -2.60 3.06
N LYS A 47 17.45 -1.36 3.22
CA LYS A 47 18.20 -0.30 3.90
C LYS A 47 18.45 -0.65 5.36
N ILE A 48 17.42 -1.06 6.10
CA ILE A 48 17.53 -1.48 7.50
C ILE A 48 18.50 -2.67 7.63
N ALA A 49 18.38 -3.68 6.76
CA ALA A 49 19.28 -4.83 6.76
C ALA A 49 20.75 -4.41 6.57
N LYS A 50 21.02 -3.45 5.67
CA LYS A 50 22.35 -2.88 5.48
C LYS A 50 22.85 -2.08 6.68
N GLU A 51 21.98 -1.32 7.35
CA GLU A 51 22.29 -0.61 8.59
C GLU A 51 22.66 -1.56 9.73
N HIS A 52 22.11 -2.79 9.72
CA HIS A 52 22.49 -3.89 10.61
C HIS A 52 23.62 -4.78 10.05
N GLU A 53 24.38 -4.28 9.08
CA GLU A 53 25.55 -4.96 8.48
C GLU A 53 25.23 -6.31 7.81
N ASN A 54 23.95 -6.63 7.58
CA ASN A 54 23.52 -7.84 6.88
C ASN A 54 23.36 -7.57 5.37
N LEU A 55 24.49 -7.60 4.67
CA LEU A 55 24.55 -7.31 3.23
C LEU A 55 23.83 -8.33 2.35
N GLU A 56 23.75 -9.60 2.78
CA GLU A 56 23.07 -10.65 2.04
C GLU A 56 21.55 -10.45 2.06
N LEU A 57 20.98 -10.16 3.24
CA LEU A 57 19.56 -9.83 3.36
C LEU A 57 19.22 -8.53 2.62
N ALA A 58 20.09 -7.52 2.71
CA ALA A 58 19.92 -6.28 1.96
C ALA A 58 19.87 -6.53 0.44
N ARG A 59 20.74 -7.41 -0.07
CA ARG A 59 20.77 -7.79 -1.48
C ARG A 59 19.51 -8.55 -1.88
N LEU A 60 19.05 -9.50 -1.06
CA LEU A 60 17.81 -10.25 -1.30
C LEU A 60 16.60 -9.32 -1.40
N CYS A 61 16.40 -8.44 -0.41
CA CYS A 61 15.32 -7.46 -0.43
C CYS A 61 15.43 -6.49 -1.62
N GLY A 62 16.66 -6.12 -2.00
CA GLY A 62 16.92 -5.28 -3.17
C GLY A 62 16.54 -5.95 -4.50
N PHE A 63 16.75 -7.26 -4.65
CA PHE A 63 16.32 -8.01 -5.83
C PHE A 63 14.81 -8.03 -5.97
N ILE A 64 14.09 -8.33 -4.88
CA ILE A 64 12.62 -8.31 -4.89
C ILE A 64 12.13 -6.90 -5.25
N ALA A 65 12.67 -5.85 -4.60
CA ALA A 65 12.30 -4.47 -4.93
C ALA A 65 12.53 -4.11 -6.41
N ALA A 66 13.61 -4.61 -7.03
CA ALA A 66 13.87 -4.38 -8.45
C ALA A 66 12.78 -5.00 -9.35
N ASP A 67 12.25 -6.15 -8.95
CA ASP A 67 11.15 -6.82 -9.65
C ASP A 67 9.85 -6.03 -9.51
N GLU A 68 9.51 -5.60 -8.28
CA GLU A 68 8.31 -4.80 -8.05
C GLU A 68 8.34 -3.48 -8.81
N LYS A 69 9.53 -2.90 -9.00
CA LYS A 69 9.66 -1.68 -9.82
C LYS A 69 9.31 -1.92 -11.29
N ARG A 70 9.63 -3.11 -11.82
CA ARG A 70 9.27 -3.50 -13.20
C ARG A 70 7.76 -3.75 -13.29
N HIS A 71 7.16 -4.40 -12.29
CA HIS A 71 5.71 -4.60 -12.22
C HIS A 71 4.95 -3.28 -12.12
N GLU A 72 5.35 -2.38 -11.23
CA GLU A 72 4.82 -1.02 -11.11
C GLU A 72 4.85 -0.31 -12.48
N THR A 73 5.98 -0.38 -13.18
CA THR A 73 6.15 0.25 -14.50
C THR A 73 5.20 -0.35 -15.54
N ALA A 74 4.98 -1.66 -15.51
CA ALA A 74 4.06 -2.33 -16.43
C ALA A 74 2.61 -1.92 -16.17
N TYR A 75 2.14 -1.98 -14.91
CA TYR A 75 0.75 -1.64 -14.58
C TYR A 75 0.45 -0.15 -14.74
N THR A 76 1.38 0.74 -14.39
CA THR A 76 1.20 2.18 -14.58
C THR A 76 1.04 2.55 -16.05
N LYS A 77 1.75 1.87 -16.97
CA LYS A 77 1.59 2.04 -18.43
C LYS A 77 0.23 1.57 -18.95
N ILE A 78 -0.34 0.51 -18.35
CA ILE A 78 -1.69 0.05 -18.70
C ILE A 78 -2.70 1.14 -18.35
N VAL A 79 -2.63 1.69 -17.14
CA VAL A 79 -3.53 2.78 -16.70
C VAL A 79 -3.29 4.07 -17.47
N GLU A 80 -2.04 4.40 -17.81
CA GLU A 80 -1.71 5.51 -18.71
C GLU A 80 -2.44 5.35 -20.05
N LYS A 81 -2.43 4.15 -20.64
CA LYS A 81 -3.16 3.89 -21.87
C LYS A 81 -4.68 3.99 -21.70
N LEU A 82 -5.22 3.57 -20.55
CA LEU A 82 -6.64 3.74 -20.22
C LEU A 82 -7.02 5.23 -20.14
N PHE A 83 -6.16 6.09 -19.59
CA PHE A 83 -6.38 7.54 -19.59
C PHE A 83 -6.36 8.16 -21.00
N GLU A 84 -5.59 7.61 -21.93
CA GLU A 84 -5.60 8.09 -23.33
C GLU A 84 -6.91 7.75 -24.06
N ILE A 85 -7.47 6.56 -23.83
CA ILE A 85 -8.62 6.06 -24.59
C ILE A 85 -9.97 6.31 -23.92
N ASP A 86 -10.00 6.37 -22.59
CA ASP A 86 -11.21 6.51 -21.79
C ASP A 86 -10.92 7.31 -20.49
N PRO A 87 -10.57 8.61 -20.63
CA PRO A 87 -10.15 9.43 -19.49
C PRO A 87 -11.25 9.62 -18.43
N ASP A 88 -12.52 9.63 -18.84
CA ASP A 88 -13.64 9.88 -17.92
C ASP A 88 -13.89 8.70 -16.98
N GLU A 89 -13.96 7.48 -17.51
CA GLU A 89 -14.16 6.31 -16.67
C GLU A 89 -12.91 5.99 -15.85
N THR A 90 -11.71 6.17 -16.43
CA THR A 90 -10.45 5.92 -15.73
C THR A 90 -10.29 6.82 -14.50
N VAL A 91 -10.59 8.13 -14.61
CA VAL A 91 -10.50 9.03 -13.45
C VAL A 91 -11.55 8.70 -12.39
N ARG A 92 -12.75 8.25 -12.81
CA ARG A 92 -13.82 7.82 -11.89
C ARG A 92 -13.44 6.55 -11.14
N ALA A 93 -12.86 5.57 -11.83
CA ALA A 93 -12.32 4.35 -11.25
C ALA A 93 -11.18 4.66 -10.25
N PHE A 94 -10.30 5.61 -10.57
CA PHE A 94 -9.24 6.04 -9.65
C PHE A 94 -9.81 6.67 -8.39
N ALA A 95 -10.79 7.56 -8.54
CA ALA A 95 -11.50 8.15 -7.41
C ALA A 95 -12.23 7.09 -6.57
N ASP A 96 -12.84 6.09 -7.21
CA ASP A 96 -13.54 5.00 -6.52
C ASP A 96 -12.59 4.16 -5.65
N MET A 97 -11.47 3.70 -6.23
CA MET A 97 -10.44 2.98 -5.47
C MET A 97 -9.92 3.81 -4.28
N MET A 98 -9.74 5.11 -4.47
CA MET A 98 -9.31 6.01 -3.39
C MET A 98 -10.39 6.21 -2.31
N ARG A 99 -11.69 6.20 -2.65
CA ARG A 99 -12.78 6.25 -1.66
C ARG A 99 -12.88 4.95 -0.86
N LYS A 100 -12.65 3.81 -1.51
CA LYS A 100 -12.63 2.48 -0.88
C LYS A 100 -11.41 2.26 0.02
N ASN A 101 -10.40 3.12 -0.09
CA ASN A 101 -9.03 2.93 0.38
C ASN A 101 -8.35 1.72 -0.29
N ILE A 102 -7.08 1.88 -0.65
CA ILE A 102 -6.30 0.76 -1.16
C ILE A 102 -6.03 -0.20 -0.01
N THR A 103 -6.80 -1.28 -0.02
CA THR A 103 -6.80 -2.30 1.03
C THR A 103 -5.57 -3.19 0.88
N MET A 104 -4.89 -3.52 1.97
CA MET A 104 -3.72 -4.40 1.89
C MET A 104 -4.14 -5.85 1.61
N PRO A 105 -3.44 -6.57 0.71
CA PRO A 105 -3.80 -7.95 0.36
C PRO A 105 -3.90 -8.87 1.59
N ALA A 106 -3.01 -8.66 2.56
CA ALA A 106 -2.94 -9.47 3.77
C ALA A 106 -3.72 -8.88 4.96
N GLN A 107 -4.77 -8.07 4.74
CA GLN A 107 -5.55 -7.47 5.83
C GLN A 107 -6.19 -8.50 6.77
N PHE A 108 -6.51 -9.70 6.27
CA PHE A 108 -7.14 -10.78 7.03
C PHE A 108 -6.12 -11.75 7.66
N MET A 109 -4.89 -11.28 7.87
CA MET A 109 -3.82 -12.05 8.48
C MET A 109 -4.19 -12.47 9.90
N TYR A 110 -4.07 -13.77 10.19
CA TYR A 110 -4.39 -14.38 11.47
C TYR A 110 -3.46 -15.55 11.77
N ASP A 111 -2.95 -15.68 12.99
CA ASP A 111 -2.04 -16.76 13.41
C ASP A 111 -2.73 -17.84 14.27
N GLY A 112 -4.03 -17.70 14.51
CA GLY A 112 -4.77 -18.58 15.41
C GLY A 112 -4.82 -18.10 16.86
N GLN A 113 -4.31 -16.91 17.18
CA GLN A 113 -4.39 -16.32 18.51
C GLN A 113 -4.66 -14.81 18.51
N ASP A 114 -4.14 -14.05 17.55
CA ASP A 114 -4.27 -12.60 17.49
C ASP A 114 -5.22 -12.14 16.37
N GLU A 115 -6.45 -11.77 16.74
CA GLU A 115 -7.47 -11.26 15.81
C GLU A 115 -7.08 -9.92 15.17
N ASN A 116 -6.12 -9.19 15.74
CA ASN A 116 -5.67 -7.88 15.27
C ASN A 116 -4.26 -7.93 14.67
N LEU A 117 -3.79 -9.11 14.27
CA LEU A 117 -2.41 -9.35 13.85
C LEU A 117 -1.95 -8.41 12.72
N PHE A 118 -2.79 -8.14 11.72
CA PHE A 118 -2.47 -7.17 10.66
C PHE A 118 -2.26 -5.74 11.20
N ASN A 119 -3.09 -5.29 12.16
CA ASN A 119 -2.96 -3.97 12.77
C ASN A 119 -1.68 -3.88 13.62
N HIS A 120 -1.38 -4.92 14.39
CA HIS A 120 -0.13 -4.97 15.16
C HIS A 120 1.11 -4.98 14.25
N PHE A 121 1.10 -5.81 13.20
CA PHE A 121 2.16 -5.86 12.19
C PHE A 121 2.36 -4.50 11.50
N SER A 122 1.27 -3.88 11.02
CA SER A 122 1.35 -2.59 10.33
C SER A 122 1.83 -1.46 11.24
N THR A 123 1.49 -1.48 12.53
CA THR A 123 2.00 -0.49 13.49
C THR A 123 3.52 -0.62 13.68
N VAL A 124 4.03 -1.85 13.79
CA VAL A 124 5.48 -2.10 13.85
C VAL A 124 6.18 -1.64 12.56
N ALA A 125 5.60 -1.94 11.39
CA ALA A 125 6.14 -1.51 10.09
C ALA A 125 6.16 0.02 9.95
N GLN A 126 5.09 0.70 10.39
CA GLN A 126 4.99 2.16 10.45
C GLN A 126 6.08 2.76 11.33
N ARG A 127 6.26 2.22 12.54
CA ARG A 127 7.27 2.74 13.47
C ARG A 127 8.69 2.55 12.98
N LEU A 128 8.99 1.39 12.38
CA LEU A 128 10.30 1.11 11.79
C LEU A 128 10.54 1.88 10.48
N GLY A 129 9.54 2.59 9.96
CA GLY A 129 9.65 3.32 8.70
C GLY A 129 9.76 2.40 7.48
N VAL A 130 9.29 1.15 7.58
CA VAL A 130 9.28 0.20 6.45
C VAL A 130 8.21 0.61 5.45
N TYR A 131 6.99 0.85 5.93
CA TYR A 131 5.88 1.39 5.16
C TYR A 131 4.98 2.20 6.09
N THR A 132 4.71 3.44 5.71
CA THR A 132 4.01 4.41 6.54
C THR A 132 2.78 5.01 5.86
N THR A 133 1.94 5.67 6.65
CA THR A 133 0.85 6.53 6.15
C THR A 133 1.34 7.62 5.19
N LYS A 134 2.57 8.11 5.38
CA LYS A 134 3.22 9.03 4.47
C LYS A 134 3.51 8.36 3.13
N ASP A 135 4.05 7.15 3.13
CA ASP A 135 4.35 6.40 1.90
C ASP A 135 3.08 6.15 1.09
N TYR A 136 1.96 5.80 1.74
CA TYR A 136 0.65 5.71 1.07
C TYR A 136 0.30 7.01 0.34
N THR A 137 0.47 8.15 1.02
CA THR A 137 0.16 9.47 0.46
C THR A 137 1.10 9.85 -0.68
N ASP A 138 2.39 9.54 -0.54
CA ASP A 138 3.42 9.80 -1.55
C ASP A 138 3.22 8.91 -2.80
N ILE A 139 2.71 7.67 -2.64
CA ILE A 139 2.29 6.82 -3.77
C ILE A 139 1.12 7.46 -4.53
N LEU A 140 0.10 7.92 -3.81
CA LEU A 140 -1.06 8.58 -4.43
C LEU A 140 -0.63 9.82 -5.23
N GLU A 141 0.19 10.68 -4.65
CA GLU A 141 0.71 11.87 -5.33
C GLU A 141 1.54 11.49 -6.57
N PHE A 142 2.40 10.49 -6.45
CA PHE A 142 3.16 9.97 -7.59
C PHE A 142 2.25 9.49 -8.72
N LEU A 143 1.20 8.71 -8.43
CA LEU A 143 0.29 8.20 -9.46
C LEU A 143 -0.54 9.30 -10.10
N VAL A 144 -0.96 10.30 -9.32
CA VAL A 144 -1.66 11.51 -9.83
C VAL A 144 -0.78 12.26 -10.84
N ASP A 145 0.49 12.43 -10.53
CA ASP A 145 1.42 13.13 -11.41
C ASP A 145 1.85 12.26 -12.60
N GLN A 146 2.10 10.96 -12.38
CA GLN A 146 2.48 10.00 -13.43
C GLN A 146 1.42 9.88 -14.51
N TRP A 147 0.14 9.87 -14.14
CA TRP A 147 -0.98 9.83 -15.09
C TRP A 147 -1.49 11.22 -15.48
N LYS A 148 -0.78 12.29 -15.07
CA LYS A 148 -1.11 13.68 -15.38
C LYS A 148 -2.57 14.03 -15.12
N VAL A 149 -3.13 13.51 -14.03
CA VAL A 149 -4.57 13.59 -13.75
C VAL A 149 -5.06 15.04 -13.67
N LYS A 150 -4.20 15.97 -13.22
CA LYS A 150 -4.48 17.41 -13.15
C LYS A 150 -4.68 18.06 -14.53
N GLU A 151 -4.07 17.51 -15.57
CA GLU A 151 -4.07 18.05 -16.93
C GLU A 151 -5.21 17.50 -17.81
N LEU A 152 -5.97 16.52 -17.30
CA LEU A 152 -7.10 15.94 -18.04
C LEU A 152 -8.16 17.01 -18.32
N THR A 153 -8.57 17.09 -19.59
CA THR A 153 -9.64 17.98 -20.08
C THR A 153 -10.70 17.15 -20.81
N GLY A 154 -11.84 17.77 -21.16
CA GLY A 154 -12.93 17.07 -21.86
C GLY A 154 -13.73 16.08 -21.01
N LEU A 155 -13.50 16.05 -19.70
CA LEU A 155 -14.21 15.18 -18.76
C LEU A 155 -15.68 15.60 -18.58
N SER A 156 -16.54 14.63 -18.31
CA SER A 156 -17.92 14.81 -17.85
C SER A 156 -17.96 15.51 -16.48
N ALA A 157 -19.16 15.90 -16.03
CA ALA A 157 -19.32 16.45 -14.68
C ALA A 157 -18.90 15.44 -13.58
N GLY A 158 -19.16 14.15 -13.80
CA GLY A 158 -18.73 13.07 -12.92
C GLY A 158 -17.21 12.91 -12.90
N GLY A 159 -16.59 12.92 -14.08
CA GLY A 159 -15.14 12.85 -14.24
C GLY A 159 -14.42 14.04 -13.59
N ARG A 160 -14.90 15.27 -13.78
CA ARG A 160 -14.31 16.46 -13.12
C ARG A 160 -14.39 16.40 -11.60
N LYS A 161 -15.50 15.91 -11.04
CA LYS A 161 -15.64 15.71 -9.58
C LYS A 161 -14.68 14.64 -9.06
N ALA A 162 -14.47 13.57 -9.84
CA ALA A 162 -13.49 12.53 -9.52
C ALA A 162 -12.05 13.08 -9.60
N GLN A 163 -11.72 13.82 -10.65
CA GLN A 163 -10.42 14.49 -10.83
C GLN A 163 -10.09 15.41 -9.66
N GLU A 164 -11.03 16.30 -9.29
CA GLU A 164 -10.86 17.21 -8.16
C GLU A 164 -10.63 16.45 -6.85
N PHE A 165 -11.44 15.42 -6.59
CA PHE A 165 -11.30 14.59 -5.40
C PHE A 165 -9.91 13.96 -5.29
N VAL A 166 -9.45 13.29 -6.35
CA VAL A 166 -8.17 12.59 -6.34
C VAL A 166 -7.00 13.58 -6.23
N CYS A 167 -7.04 14.70 -6.94
CA CYS A 167 -5.97 15.70 -6.90
C CYS A 167 -5.83 16.39 -5.53
N GLN A 168 -6.94 16.57 -4.80
CA GLN A 168 -6.91 17.18 -3.47
C GLN A 168 -6.64 16.18 -2.34
N LEU A 169 -6.82 14.89 -2.58
CA LEU A 169 -6.74 13.86 -1.55
C LEU A 169 -5.36 13.76 -0.87
N PRO A 170 -4.20 13.84 -1.57
CA PRO A 170 -2.89 13.81 -0.92
C PRO A 170 -2.74 14.87 0.17
N GLN A 171 -3.13 16.12 -0.12
CA GLN A 171 -3.03 17.21 0.84
C GLN A 171 -3.94 16.99 2.06
N ARG A 172 -5.12 16.40 1.85
CA ARG A 172 -6.05 16.04 2.94
C ARG A 172 -5.46 14.94 3.82
N LEU A 173 -4.88 13.90 3.23
CA LEU A 173 -4.24 12.80 3.96
C LEU A 173 -3.04 13.28 4.79
N ARG A 174 -2.16 14.11 4.24
CA ARG A 174 -1.02 14.71 4.99
C ARG A 174 -1.49 15.47 6.24
N LYS A 175 -2.59 16.24 6.14
CA LYS A 175 -3.16 16.98 7.29
C LYS A 175 -3.72 16.03 8.37
N LEU A 176 -4.33 14.92 7.97
CA LEU A 176 -4.85 13.92 8.90
C LEU A 176 -3.71 13.16 9.59
N GLU A 177 -2.69 12.77 8.84
CA GLU A 177 -1.49 12.12 9.36
C GLU A 177 -0.80 12.96 10.44
N GLY A 178 -0.55 14.26 10.16
CA GLY A 178 0.09 15.14 11.13
C GLY A 178 -0.67 15.24 12.46
N ARG A 179 -2.01 15.19 12.41
CA ARG A 179 -2.85 15.17 13.62
C ARG A 179 -2.79 13.83 14.37
N ALA A 180 -2.69 12.72 13.64
CA ALA A 180 -2.59 11.38 14.23
C ALA A 180 -1.25 11.19 14.94
N GLN A 181 -0.13 11.63 14.34
CA GLN A 181 1.19 11.57 14.95
C GLN A 181 1.27 12.40 16.26
N LEU A 182 0.66 13.58 16.29
CA LEU A 182 0.57 14.41 17.50
C LEU A 182 -0.22 13.75 18.64
N ARG A 183 -1.10 12.80 18.33
CA ARG A 183 -1.94 12.08 19.31
C ARG A 183 -1.39 10.70 19.68
N ALA A 184 -0.35 10.23 18.99
CA ALA A 184 0.25 8.93 19.27
C ALA A 184 0.90 8.95 20.67
N LYS A 185 0.23 8.34 21.64
CA LYS A 185 0.76 8.08 22.99
C LYS A 185 1.73 6.89 22.96
N GLU A 186 2.37 6.61 24.10
CA GLU A 186 3.26 5.45 24.28
C GLU A 186 2.64 4.16 23.74
N ALA A 187 3.29 3.59 22.72
CA ALA A 187 2.85 2.35 22.11
C ALA A 187 3.10 1.17 23.06
N PRO A 188 2.11 0.29 23.30
CA PRO A 188 2.25 -0.85 24.19
C PRO A 188 3.18 -1.91 23.59
N ASN A 189 3.64 -2.84 24.44
CA ASN A 189 4.36 -4.03 24.01
C ASN A 189 3.39 -5.19 23.76
N VAL A 190 3.39 -5.74 22.55
CA VAL A 190 2.52 -6.87 22.14
C VAL A 190 3.37 -8.07 21.76
N LYS A 191 2.87 -9.29 22.06
CA LYS A 191 3.54 -10.55 21.74
C LYS A 191 3.26 -10.94 20.28
N PHE A 192 4.26 -11.44 19.58
CA PHE A 192 4.11 -11.96 18.23
C PHE A 192 4.50 -13.45 18.18
N SER A 193 3.58 -14.31 17.70
CA SER A 193 3.82 -15.76 17.60
C SER A 193 4.98 -16.12 16.68
N TRP A 194 5.21 -15.32 15.62
CA TRP A 194 6.27 -15.52 14.64
C TRP A 194 7.68 -15.47 15.25
N ILE A 195 7.83 -14.78 16.39
CA ILE A 195 9.09 -14.65 17.11
C ILE A 195 9.03 -15.30 18.49
N TYR A 196 8.27 -16.40 18.63
CA TYR A 196 8.15 -17.19 19.87
C TYR A 196 7.56 -16.38 21.05
N ASP A 197 6.48 -15.64 20.78
CA ASP A 197 5.75 -14.81 21.76
C ASP A 197 6.61 -13.75 22.47
N ARG A 198 7.77 -13.44 21.89
CA ARG A 198 8.56 -12.27 22.29
C ARG A 198 7.77 -11.00 22.00
N LYS A 199 7.98 -10.01 22.87
CA LYS A 199 7.25 -8.75 22.81
C LYS A 199 7.98 -7.76 21.92
N LEU A 200 7.24 -7.12 21.02
CA LEU A 200 7.68 -5.92 20.34
C LEU A 200 6.80 -4.77 20.81
N LYS A 201 7.41 -3.60 20.99
CA LYS A 201 6.65 -2.37 21.09
C LYS A 201 5.84 -2.23 19.78
N LEU A 202 4.63 -1.72 19.81
CA LEU A 202 3.93 -1.29 18.59
C LEU A 202 4.56 -0.02 18.02
#